data_AF-A0A424I2M5-F1
#
_entry.id   AF-A0A424I2M5-F1
#
_cell.length_a   1.000
_cell.length_b   1.000
_cell.length_c   1.000
_cell.angle_alpha   90.00
_cell.angle_beta   90.00
_cell.angle_gamma   90.00
#
_symmetry.space_group_name_H-M   'P 1'
#
loop_
_entity.id
_entity.type
_entity.pdbx_description
1 polymer ?
#
loop_
_entity_poly.entity_id
_entity_poly.type
_entity_poly.pdbx_seq_one_letter_code
_entity_poly.pdbx_strand_id
1 'polypeptide(L)'
;MFSKNYIKILVFICILPFLLNSCANRGDARKSPPDPKERVKRNIEQGKGFRFMDAAKRGGSTNFEFASSNELWRASLDTIDFMPLASVNYSGGIIITDWYSNDENSKESVKISIRFLTNEIRSDALDIKVFRKICTTINKCKTSETSGDIIKELKKKILKTAKLYEDQKKDKNYKPYKDPTTRN
;
A
#
# COMPACT_ATOMS: atom_id res chain seq x y z
N MET A 1 -32.22 42.55 -15.87
CA MET A 1 -33.00 41.80 -14.86
C MET A 1 -33.21 40.37 -15.35
N PHE A 2 -32.35 39.43 -14.94
CA PHE A 2 -32.61 38.01 -15.20
C PHE A 2 -33.76 37.56 -14.29
N SER A 3 -34.87 37.10 -14.88
CA SER A 3 -36.04 36.64 -14.11
C SER A 3 -35.63 35.49 -13.18
N LYS A 4 -36.11 35.52 -11.92
CA LYS A 4 -35.77 34.57 -10.85
C LYS A 4 -35.95 33.09 -11.26
N ASN A 5 -36.78 32.82 -12.27
CA ASN A 5 -37.00 31.48 -12.80
C ASN A 5 -35.82 30.96 -13.64
N TYR A 6 -35.10 31.83 -14.36
CA TYR A 6 -33.92 31.43 -15.13
C TYR A 6 -32.74 31.07 -14.21
N ILE A 7 -32.59 31.77 -13.09
CA ILE A 7 -31.56 31.46 -12.07
C ILE A 7 -31.79 30.06 -11.48
N LYS A 8 -33.06 29.70 -11.18
CA LYS A 8 -33.40 28.36 -10.68
C LYS A 8 -33.08 27.25 -11.68
N ILE A 9 -33.37 27.48 -12.96
CA ILE A 9 -33.07 26.52 -14.04
C ILE A 9 -31.56 26.34 -14.22
N LEU A 10 -30.79 27.43 -14.18
CA LEU A 10 -29.34 27.40 -14.36
C LEU A 10 -28.62 26.67 -13.19
N VAL A 11 -29.12 26.85 -11.96
CA VAL A 11 -28.66 26.10 -10.78
C VAL A 11 -28.97 24.60 -10.92
N PHE A 12 -30.16 24.23 -11.40
CA PHE A 12 -30.53 22.83 -11.60
C PHE A 12 -29.66 22.14 -12.66
N ILE A 13 -29.37 22.82 -13.77
CA ILE A 13 -28.52 22.30 -14.85
C ILE A 13 -27.06 22.12 -14.38
N CYS A 14 -26.53 23.03 -13.55
CA CYS A 14 -25.19 22.89 -12.98
C CYS A 14 -25.06 21.74 -11.96
N ILE A 15 -26.14 21.38 -11.26
CA ILE A 15 -26.13 20.31 -10.25
C ILE A 15 -26.34 18.93 -10.87
N LEU A 16 -27.07 18.84 -12.00
CA LEU A 16 -27.35 17.58 -12.69
C LEU A 16 -26.11 16.73 -13.05
N PRO A 17 -24.97 17.27 -13.55
CA PRO A 17 -23.79 16.47 -13.86
C PRO A 17 -23.08 15.92 -12.60
N PHE A 18 -23.29 16.51 -11.41
CA PHE A 18 -22.75 15.96 -10.16
C PHE A 18 -23.49 14.69 -9.71
N LEU A 19 -24.76 14.52 -10.08
CA LEU A 19 -25.57 13.35 -9.72
C LEU A 19 -25.31 12.13 -10.62
N LEU A 20 -24.74 12.31 -11.81
CA LEU A 20 -24.55 11.24 -12.79
C LEU A 20 -23.19 10.51 -12.68
N ASN A 21 -22.31 10.90 -11.76
CA ASN A 21 -21.00 10.26 -11.56
C ASN A 21 -21.04 8.98 -10.68
N SER A 22 -22.23 8.45 -10.35
CA SER A 22 -22.38 7.31 -9.43
C SER A 22 -22.56 5.95 -10.12
N CYS A 23 -21.98 5.74 -11.31
CA CYS A 23 -22.04 4.44 -11.99
C CYS A 23 -20.75 4.14 -12.77
N ALA A 24 -19.73 3.59 -12.10
CA ALA A 24 -18.56 3.04 -12.81
C ALA A 24 -17.76 1.95 -12.06
N ASN A 25 -18.29 1.29 -11.01
CA ASN A 25 -17.55 0.22 -10.30
C ASN A 25 -18.43 -1.02 -10.03
N ARG A 26 -19.10 -1.55 -11.05
CA ARG A 26 -19.66 -2.91 -10.97
C ARG A 26 -18.49 -3.89 -11.05
N GLY A 27 -18.13 -4.49 -9.92
CA GLY A 27 -17.04 -5.46 -9.84
C GLY A 27 -17.17 -6.58 -10.89
N ASP A 28 -16.04 -7.14 -11.31
CA ASP A 28 -15.97 -8.17 -12.36
C ASP A 28 -16.91 -9.35 -12.04
N ALA A 29 -17.94 -9.55 -12.88
CA ALA A 29 -18.93 -10.60 -12.71
C ALA A 29 -18.32 -12.01 -12.71
N ARG A 30 -17.14 -12.20 -13.33
CA ARG A 30 -16.40 -13.46 -13.30
C ARG A 30 -15.88 -13.81 -11.91
N LYS A 31 -15.71 -12.81 -11.04
CA LYS A 31 -15.19 -12.95 -9.68
C LYS A 31 -16.31 -13.08 -8.65
N SER A 32 -17.58 -13.14 -9.03
CA SER A 32 -18.70 -13.38 -8.12
C SER A 32 -19.44 -14.67 -8.51
N PRO A 33 -19.59 -15.63 -7.58
CA PRO A 33 -20.37 -16.83 -7.86
C PRO A 33 -21.85 -16.46 -8.06
N PRO A 34 -22.57 -17.15 -8.95
CA PRO A 34 -23.99 -16.91 -9.18
C PRO A 34 -24.85 -17.31 -7.97
N ASP A 35 -24.45 -18.36 -7.22
CA ASP A 35 -25.16 -18.84 -6.04
C ASP A 35 -25.10 -17.82 -4.88
N PRO A 36 -26.25 -17.39 -4.33
CA PRO A 36 -26.31 -16.61 -3.09
C PRO A 36 -25.50 -17.20 -1.92
N LYS A 37 -25.53 -18.52 -1.71
CA LYS A 37 -24.86 -19.15 -0.56
C LYS A 37 -23.35 -19.02 -0.65
N GLU A 38 -22.78 -19.25 -1.83
CA GLU A 38 -21.35 -19.08 -2.08
C GLU A 38 -20.90 -17.63 -1.95
N ARG A 39 -21.75 -16.66 -2.33
CA ARG A 39 -21.48 -15.23 -2.15
C ARG A 39 -21.40 -14.86 -0.67
N VAL A 40 -22.36 -15.34 0.13
CA VAL A 40 -22.40 -15.12 1.58
C VAL A 40 -21.17 -15.75 2.24
N LYS A 41 -20.88 -17.01 1.93
CA LYS A 41 -19.69 -17.73 2.41
C LYS A 41 -18.41 -16.95 2.14
N ARG A 42 -18.19 -16.54 0.89
CA ARG A 42 -17.02 -15.76 0.47
C ARG A 42 -16.90 -14.42 1.19
N ASN A 43 -18.00 -13.68 1.34
CA ASN A 43 -17.98 -12.38 2.04
C ASN A 43 -17.62 -12.55 3.51
N ILE A 44 -18.15 -13.58 4.17
CA ILE A 44 -17.83 -13.87 5.57
C ILE A 44 -16.36 -14.32 5.70
N GLU A 45 -15.87 -15.18 4.81
CA GLU A 45 -14.47 -15.62 4.76
C GLU A 45 -13.49 -14.47 4.52
N GLN A 46 -13.85 -13.52 3.65
CA GLN A 46 -13.08 -12.29 3.39
C GLN A 46 -13.22 -11.21 4.48
N GLY A 47 -13.95 -11.47 5.57
CA GLY A 47 -14.13 -10.51 6.67
C GLY A 47 -15.07 -9.34 6.34
N LYS A 48 -15.79 -9.39 5.22
CA LYS A 48 -16.82 -8.40 4.83
C LYS A 48 -18.17 -8.66 5.49
N GLY A 49 -18.33 -9.80 6.16
CA GLY A 49 -19.54 -10.19 6.88
C GLY A 49 -19.39 -10.12 8.41
N PHE A 50 -20.52 -10.16 9.12
CA PHE A 50 -20.55 -10.17 10.59
C PHE A 50 -20.39 -11.59 11.13
N ARG A 51 -19.39 -11.82 11.99
CA ARG A 51 -19.20 -13.06 12.75
C ARG A 51 -19.37 -12.76 14.23
N PHE A 52 -20.38 -13.36 14.87
CA PHE A 52 -20.67 -13.15 16.29
C PHE A 52 -19.45 -13.41 17.20
N MET A 53 -18.68 -14.48 16.94
CA MET A 53 -17.47 -14.80 17.71
C MET A 53 -16.33 -13.79 17.53
N ASP A 54 -16.23 -13.12 16.37
CA ASP A 54 -15.22 -12.07 16.18
C ASP A 54 -15.64 -10.77 16.87
N ALA A 55 -16.95 -10.50 17.01
CA ALA A 55 -17.47 -9.36 17.78
C ALA A 55 -17.15 -9.48 19.28
N ALA A 56 -17.28 -10.69 19.85
CA ALA A 56 -16.91 -10.95 21.25
C ALA A 56 -15.40 -10.80 21.52
N LYS A 57 -14.54 -11.08 20.53
CA LYS A 57 -13.08 -10.99 20.66
C LYS A 57 -12.51 -9.57 20.50
N ARG A 58 -13.27 -8.61 19.96
CA ARG A 58 -12.81 -7.23 19.71
C ARG A 58 -12.60 -6.38 20.99
N GLY A 59 -13.02 -6.86 22.15
CA GLY A 59 -13.01 -6.09 23.40
C GLY A 59 -11.70 -6.03 24.20
N GLY A 60 -10.59 -6.64 23.75
CA GLY A 60 -9.45 -6.85 24.67
C GLY A 60 -8.03 -6.93 24.10
N SER A 61 -7.76 -6.45 22.88
CA SER A 61 -6.40 -6.52 22.34
C SER A 61 -6.02 -5.25 21.58
N THR A 62 -5.23 -4.39 22.24
CA THR A 62 -4.43 -3.38 21.57
C THR A 62 -3.20 -4.09 21.00
N ASN A 63 -3.32 -4.63 19.78
CA ASN A 63 -2.15 -5.15 19.08
C ASN A 63 -1.12 -4.03 18.95
N PHE A 64 0.08 -4.22 19.50
CA PHE A 64 1.22 -3.34 19.29
C PHE A 64 1.69 -3.53 17.83
N GLU A 65 1.02 -2.83 16.91
CA GLU A 65 1.20 -2.93 15.46
C GLU A 65 2.45 -2.16 14.97
N PHE A 66 3.63 -2.43 15.56
CA PHE A 66 4.82 -1.62 15.30
C PHE A 66 5.66 -2.06 14.08
N ALA A 67 5.51 -3.29 13.58
CA ALA A 67 6.28 -3.76 12.41
C ALA A 67 5.61 -4.90 11.61
N SER A 68 4.78 -5.71 12.26
CA SER A 68 4.11 -6.88 11.63
C SER A 68 2.86 -6.52 10.83
N SER A 69 2.35 -5.31 10.99
CA SER A 69 0.99 -4.96 10.54
C SER A 69 0.97 -4.25 9.20
N ASN A 70 2.11 -3.70 8.75
CA ASN A 70 2.25 -3.06 7.47
C ASN A 70 3.21 -3.87 6.57
N GLU A 71 2.64 -4.56 5.60
CA GLU A 71 3.35 -5.39 4.64
C GLU A 71 4.27 -4.56 3.74
N LEU A 72 3.89 -3.32 3.44
CA LEU A 72 4.66 -2.40 2.63
C LEU A 72 5.95 -1.97 3.33
N TRP A 73 5.87 -1.71 4.64
CA TRP A 73 7.03 -1.37 5.47
C TRP A 73 8.03 -2.52 5.52
N ARG A 74 7.54 -3.72 5.83
CA ARG A 74 8.36 -4.92 5.88
C ARG A 74 9.01 -5.23 4.53
N ALA A 75 8.23 -5.19 3.45
CA ALA A 75 8.74 -5.41 2.10
C ALA A 75 9.81 -4.40 1.69
N SER A 76 9.68 -3.14 2.13
CA SER A 76 10.71 -2.13 1.90
C SER A 76 12.01 -2.51 2.56
N LEU A 77 11.99 -2.81 3.87
CA LEU A 77 13.19 -3.22 4.62
C LEU A 77 13.86 -4.45 4.01
N ASP A 78 13.09 -5.49 3.68
CA ASP A 78 13.62 -6.71 3.07
C ASP A 78 14.21 -6.47 1.67
N THR A 79 13.75 -5.43 0.95
CA THR A 79 14.28 -5.14 -0.39
C THR A 79 15.63 -4.40 -0.35
N ILE A 80 15.93 -3.68 0.73
CA ILE A 80 17.17 -2.92 0.91
C ILE A 80 18.04 -3.49 2.04
N ASP A 81 17.83 -4.75 2.43
CA ASP A 81 18.51 -5.40 3.55
C ASP A 81 20.03 -5.50 3.38
N PHE A 82 20.50 -5.50 2.13
CA PHE A 82 21.91 -5.49 1.76
C PHE A 82 22.60 -4.15 2.04
N MET A 83 21.86 -3.07 2.34
CA MET A 83 22.40 -1.75 2.64
C MET A 83 22.36 -1.46 4.15
N PRO A 84 23.42 -0.88 4.74
CA PRO A 84 23.36 -0.38 6.11
C PRO A 84 22.28 0.70 6.27
N LEU A 85 21.58 0.70 7.40
CA LEU A 85 20.53 1.69 7.70
C LEU A 85 21.12 2.83 8.54
N ALA A 86 20.91 4.08 8.10
CA ALA A 86 21.33 5.27 8.83
C ALA A 86 20.25 5.75 9.80
N SER A 87 18.98 5.70 9.38
CA SER A 87 17.85 6.10 10.22
C SER A 87 16.57 5.41 9.76
N VAL A 88 15.75 4.98 10.72
CA VAL A 88 14.49 4.30 10.48
C VAL A 88 13.45 4.87 11.44
N ASN A 89 12.42 5.51 10.90
CA ASN A 89 11.31 6.06 11.68
C ASN A 89 9.99 5.50 11.16
N TYR A 90 9.46 4.51 11.88
CA TYR A 90 8.19 3.85 11.54
C TYR A 90 7.01 4.82 11.61
N SER A 91 6.88 5.57 12.70
CA SER A 91 5.78 6.53 12.90
C SER A 91 5.78 7.65 11.87
N GLY A 92 6.98 8.11 11.46
CA GLY A 92 7.14 9.12 10.42
C GLY A 92 7.09 8.56 8.99
N GLY A 93 7.07 7.23 8.82
CA GLY A 93 7.08 6.58 7.52
C GLY A 93 8.32 6.92 6.70
N ILE A 94 9.51 6.87 7.29
CA ILE A 94 10.77 7.19 6.60
C ILE A 94 11.84 6.14 6.91
N ILE A 95 12.52 5.65 5.88
CA ILE A 95 13.70 4.78 5.94
C ILE A 95 14.83 5.45 5.17
N ILE A 96 16.00 5.58 5.79
CA ILE A 96 17.19 6.18 5.18
C ILE A 96 18.35 5.22 5.34
N THR A 97 18.96 4.83 4.23
CA THR A 97 20.19 4.01 4.24
C THR A 97 21.42 4.89 4.48
N ASP A 98 22.51 4.27 4.90
CA ASP A 98 23.82 4.89 4.79
C ASP A 98 24.34 4.81 3.34
N TRP A 99 25.47 5.46 3.09
CA TRP A 99 26.22 5.35 1.85
C TRP A 99 26.77 3.92 1.70
N TYR A 100 26.36 3.24 0.63
CA TYR A 100 26.80 1.88 0.33
C TYR A 100 27.51 1.84 -1.03
N SER A 101 28.60 1.10 -1.13
CA SER A 101 29.30 0.79 -2.38
C SER A 101 29.34 -0.73 -2.55
N ASN A 102 29.05 -1.21 -3.75
CA ASN A 102 29.07 -2.64 -4.06
C ASN A 102 30.49 -3.20 -4.23
N ASP A 103 31.47 -2.34 -4.51
CA ASP A 103 32.88 -2.71 -4.70
C ASP A 103 33.76 -1.77 -3.86
N GLU A 104 34.77 -2.31 -3.19
CA GLU A 104 35.74 -1.52 -2.41
C GLU A 104 36.56 -0.58 -3.31
N ASN A 105 36.74 -0.94 -4.59
CA ASN A 105 37.44 -0.11 -5.58
C ASN A 105 36.50 0.88 -6.30
N SER A 106 35.19 0.75 -6.09
CA SER A 106 34.22 1.66 -6.66
C SER A 106 34.35 3.04 -6.00
N LYS A 107 34.58 4.06 -6.83
CA LYS A 107 34.55 5.48 -6.41
C LYS A 107 33.13 6.01 -6.24
N GLU A 108 32.15 5.12 -6.18
CA GLU A 108 30.73 5.42 -6.22
C GLU A 108 30.04 4.86 -4.99
N SER A 109 29.19 5.68 -4.38
CA SER A 109 28.36 5.24 -3.26
C SER A 109 26.93 5.67 -3.50
N VAL A 110 25.99 4.85 -3.07
CA VAL A 110 24.56 5.07 -3.23
C VAL A 110 23.93 5.18 -1.85
N LYS A 111 22.99 6.12 -1.72
CA LYS A 111 22.14 6.29 -0.55
C LYS A 111 20.69 6.33 -1.01
N ILE A 112 19.82 5.60 -0.32
CA ILE A 112 18.41 5.50 -0.64
C ILE A 112 17.60 6.09 0.53
N SER A 113 16.62 6.92 0.19
CA SER A 113 15.61 7.42 1.11
C SER A 113 14.25 6.98 0.61
N ILE A 114 13.51 6.26 1.46
CA ILE A 114 12.17 5.76 1.18
C ILE A 114 11.22 6.44 2.14
N ARG A 115 10.26 7.18 1.61
CA ARG A 115 9.17 7.79 2.35
C ARG A 115 7.85 7.11 1.98
N PHE A 116 7.06 6.81 3.00
CA PHE A 116 5.75 6.20 2.87
C PHE A 116 4.70 7.31 2.86
N LEU A 117 3.87 7.33 1.83
CA LEU A 117 2.77 8.28 1.67
C LEU A 117 1.44 7.70 2.18
N THR A 118 1.28 6.37 2.12
CA THR A 118 0.14 5.64 2.65
C THR A 118 0.55 4.23 3.10
N ASN A 119 -0.28 3.61 3.93
CA ASN A 119 -0.13 2.21 4.36
C ASN A 119 -0.74 1.22 3.36
N GLU A 120 -1.48 1.70 2.36
CA GLU A 120 -2.08 0.85 1.33
C GLU A 120 -1.05 0.46 0.27
N ILE A 121 -1.13 -0.78 -0.23
CA ILE A 121 -0.26 -1.26 -1.31
C ILE A 121 -0.76 -0.69 -2.65
N ARG A 122 -0.22 0.48 -3.03
CA ARG A 122 -0.55 1.21 -4.26
C ARG A 122 0.69 1.69 -5.00
N SER A 123 0.56 2.00 -6.28
CA SER A 123 1.67 2.52 -7.12
C SER A 123 2.23 3.86 -6.62
N ASP A 124 1.41 4.68 -5.98
CA ASP A 124 1.75 5.99 -5.41
C ASP A 124 2.06 5.93 -3.91
N ALA A 125 2.13 4.75 -3.30
CA ALA A 125 2.31 4.61 -1.85
C ALA A 125 3.70 5.00 -1.33
N LEU A 126 4.70 5.04 -2.20
CA LEU A 126 6.10 5.28 -1.86
C LEU A 126 6.66 6.44 -2.67
N ASP A 127 7.40 7.31 -1.99
CA ASP A 127 8.31 8.28 -2.58
C ASP A 127 9.75 7.83 -2.29
N ILE A 128 10.51 7.54 -3.34
CA ILE A 128 11.86 6.96 -3.24
C ILE A 128 12.83 7.91 -3.91
N LYS A 129 13.85 8.32 -3.17
CA LYS A 129 14.95 9.13 -3.66
C LYS A 129 16.25 8.37 -3.56
N VAL A 130 17.01 8.37 -4.64
CA VAL A 130 18.30 7.70 -4.73
C VAL A 130 19.38 8.74 -4.99
N PHE A 131 20.33 8.85 -4.07
CA PHE A 131 21.47 9.75 -4.18
C PHE A 131 22.70 8.93 -4.55
N ARG A 132 23.46 9.42 -5.53
CA ARG A 132 24.75 8.86 -5.93
C ARG A 132 25.83 9.86 -5.59
N LYS A 133 26.89 9.39 -4.93
CA LYS A 133 28.09 10.14 -4.59
C LYS A 133 29.26 9.55 -5.35
N ILE A 134 29.94 10.35 -6.16
CA ILE A 134 31.13 9.94 -6.92
C ILE A 134 32.33 10.74 -6.42
N CYS A 135 33.38 10.06 -5.98
CA CYS A 135 34.58 10.69 -5.44
C CYS A 135 35.77 10.45 -6.38
N THR A 136 36.27 11.48 -7.06
CA THR A 136 37.47 11.33 -7.92
C THR A 136 38.75 11.16 -7.08
N THR A 137 38.81 11.86 -5.95
CA THR A 137 39.80 11.74 -4.87
C THR A 137 39.08 11.76 -3.52
N ILE A 138 39.78 11.43 -2.42
CA ILE A 138 39.20 11.32 -1.05
C ILE A 138 38.37 12.57 -0.66
N ASN A 139 38.80 13.76 -1.08
CA ASN A 139 38.17 15.02 -0.69
C ASN A 139 37.33 15.68 -1.81
N LYS A 140 37.26 15.09 -3.01
CA LYS A 140 36.54 15.65 -4.16
C LYS A 140 35.38 14.75 -4.56
N CYS A 141 34.30 14.83 -3.80
CA CYS A 141 33.09 14.08 -4.03
C CYS A 141 31.98 14.98 -4.59
N LYS A 142 31.28 14.50 -5.62
CA LYS A 142 30.06 15.11 -6.14
C LYS A 142 28.88 14.21 -5.84
N THR A 143 27.82 14.79 -5.27
CA THR A 143 26.56 14.09 -5.02
C THR A 143 25.53 14.55 -6.05
N SER A 144 24.81 13.61 -6.63
CA SER A 144 23.70 13.85 -7.55
C SER A 144 22.51 12.98 -7.20
N GLU A 145 21.31 13.52 -7.30
CA GLU A 145 20.09 12.70 -7.28
C GLU A 145 19.98 11.93 -8.61
N THR A 146 19.74 10.62 -8.51
CA THR A 146 19.57 9.75 -9.67
C THR A 146 18.09 9.63 -9.98
N SER A 147 17.73 9.73 -11.27
CA SER A 147 16.35 9.62 -11.73
C SER A 147 16.14 8.38 -12.61
N GLY A 148 14.87 8.04 -12.83
CA GLY A 148 14.46 7.13 -13.91
C GLY A 148 14.22 5.69 -13.45
N ASP A 149 15.14 4.79 -13.78
CA ASP A 149 14.81 3.37 -13.87
C ASP A 149 15.06 2.59 -12.58
N ILE A 150 16.11 2.93 -11.83
CA ILE A 150 16.41 2.31 -10.53
C ILE A 150 15.26 2.53 -9.55
N ILE A 151 14.70 3.75 -9.54
CA ILE A 151 13.56 4.10 -8.66
C ILE A 151 12.32 3.28 -9.03
N LYS A 152 12.03 3.13 -10.34
CA LYS A 152 10.88 2.35 -10.82
C LYS A 152 11.00 0.88 -10.46
N GLU A 153 12.17 0.28 -10.70
CA GLU A 153 12.40 -1.14 -10.40
C GLU A 153 12.39 -1.39 -8.89
N LEU A 154 12.97 -0.50 -8.09
CA LEU A 154 12.91 -0.61 -6.63
C LEU A 154 11.47 -0.52 -6.12
N LYS A 155 10.71 0.48 -6.57
CA LYS A 155 9.29 0.63 -6.23
C LYS A 155 8.49 -0.61 -6.62
N LYS A 156 8.68 -1.11 -7.84
CA LYS A 156 8.00 -2.32 -8.36
C LYS A 156 8.35 -3.55 -7.53
N LYS A 157 9.61 -3.74 -7.16
CA LYS A 157 10.07 -4.85 -6.33
C LYS A 157 9.41 -4.80 -4.95
N ILE A 158 9.45 -3.64 -4.29
CA ILE A 158 8.82 -3.45 -2.97
C ILE A 158 7.32 -3.75 -3.02
N LEU A 159 6.59 -3.17 -3.98
CA LEU A 159 5.14 -3.36 -4.10
C LEU A 159 4.77 -4.81 -4.38
N LYS A 160 5.55 -5.50 -5.22
CA LYS A 160 5.35 -6.93 -5.51
C LYS A 160 5.56 -7.77 -4.25
N THR A 161 6.65 -7.53 -3.50
CA THR A 161 6.94 -8.24 -2.25
C THR A 161 5.87 -7.95 -1.19
N ALA A 162 5.45 -6.70 -1.05
CA ALA A 162 4.37 -6.30 -0.13
C ALA A 162 3.08 -7.05 -0.44
N LYS A 163 2.74 -7.19 -1.73
CA LYS A 163 1.55 -7.92 -2.16
C LYS A 163 1.61 -9.40 -1.77
N LEU A 164 2.77 -10.03 -1.91
CA LEU A 164 2.98 -11.41 -1.48
C LEU A 164 2.79 -11.55 0.04
N TYR A 165 3.29 -10.60 0.83
CA TYR A 165 3.10 -10.61 2.28
C TYR A 165 1.64 -10.40 2.69
N GLU A 166 0.91 -9.56 1.97
CA GLU A 166 -0.53 -9.36 2.18
C GLU A 166 -1.32 -10.65 1.96
N ASP A 167 -0.99 -11.37 0.88
CA ASP A 167 -1.65 -12.63 0.54
C ASP A 167 -1.29 -13.73 1.56
N GLN A 168 -0.01 -13.85 1.96
CA GLN A 168 0.40 -14.77 3.04
C GLN A 168 -0.30 -14.48 4.37
N LYS A 169 -0.50 -13.21 4.72
CA LYS A 169 -1.22 -12.83 5.95
C LYS A 169 -2.70 -13.17 5.86
N LYS A 170 -3.33 -13.02 4.68
CA LYS A 170 -4.72 -13.45 4.44
C LYS A 170 -4.86 -14.96 4.59
N ASP A 171 -3.92 -15.73 4.05
CA ASP A 171 -3.92 -17.20 4.17
C ASP A 171 -3.72 -17.65 5.63
N LYS A 172 -2.76 -17.07 6.34
CA LYS A 172 -2.50 -17.38 7.76
C LYS A 172 -3.69 -17.06 8.66
N ASN A 173 -4.43 -16.00 8.37
CA ASN A 173 -5.60 -15.58 9.13
C ASN A 173 -6.92 -16.12 8.57
N TYR A 174 -6.87 -16.98 7.55
CA TYR A 174 -8.05 -17.52 6.91
C TYR A 174 -8.84 -18.39 7.90
N LYS A 175 -10.10 -18.02 8.11
CA LYS A 175 -11.06 -18.79 8.90
C LYS A 175 -12.16 -19.27 7.97
N PRO A 176 -12.32 -20.59 7.72
CA PRO A 176 -13.39 -21.09 6.88
C PRO A 176 -14.74 -20.78 7.50
N TYR A 177 -15.71 -20.37 6.69
CA TYR A 177 -17.08 -20.21 7.17
C TYR A 177 -17.75 -21.58 7.23
N LYS A 178 -18.24 -21.94 8.43
CA LYS A 178 -19.07 -23.12 8.64
C LYS A 178 -20.53 -22.71 8.61
N ASP A 179 -21.25 -23.15 7.59
CA ASP A 179 -22.68 -22.90 7.45
C ASP A 179 -23.42 -23.54 8.66
N PRO A 180 -24.21 -22.77 9.42
CA PRO A 180 -25.03 -23.31 10.51
C PRO A 180 -26.03 -24.37 10.04
N THR A 181 -26.50 -24.29 8.79
CA THR A 181 -27.53 -25.17 8.23
C THR A 181 -27.01 -26.54 7.83
N THR A 182 -25.68 -26.74 7.79
CA THR A 182 -25.05 -28.01 7.43
C THR A 182 -24.58 -28.83 8.64
N ARG A 183 -24.84 -28.38 9.87
CA ARG A 183 -24.60 -29.17 11.09
C ARG A 183 -25.85 -29.99 11.41
N ASN A 184 -25.90 -31.21 10.85
CA ASN A 184 -26.70 -32.29 11.42
C ASN A 184 -25.93 -32.92 12.59
#